data_AF-A0A357BNQ0-F1
#
_entry.id   AF-A0A357BNQ0-F1
#
_cell.length_a   1.000
_cell.length_b   1.000
_cell.length_c   1.000
_cell.angle_alpha   90.00
_cell.angle_beta   90.00
_cell.angle_gamma   90.00
#
_symmetry.space_group_name_H-M   'P 1'
#
loop_
_entity.id
_entity.type
_entity.pdbx_description
1 polymer ?
#
loop_
_entity_poly.entity_id
_entity_poly.type
_entity_poly.pdbx_seq_one_letter_code
_entity_poly.pdbx_strand_id
1 'polypeptide(L)'
;MDIAHFSGKDILEMAIRIEENGIQFYTQAGSASKSERLKELFLFLAEEEKRHIAYFEEIRRHIKDDTLTGVFGPNIEEAPLYI
;
A
#
# COMPACT_ATOMS: atom_id res chain seq x y z
N MET A 1 -20.95 -0.40 -15.07
CA MET A 1 -20.06 0.13 -14.01
C MET A 1 -18.70 -0.45 -14.33
N ASP A 2 -17.78 0.38 -14.79
CA ASP A 2 -16.45 -0.08 -15.20
C ASP A 2 -15.71 -0.56 -13.94
N ILE A 3 -15.38 -1.85 -13.88
CA ILE A 3 -14.57 -2.38 -12.79
C ILE A 3 -13.15 -1.92 -13.13
N ALA A 4 -12.65 -0.93 -12.41
CA ALA A 4 -11.31 -0.39 -12.64
C ALA A 4 -10.29 -1.53 -12.62
N HIS A 5 -9.66 -1.78 -13.77
CA HIS A 5 -8.58 -2.75 -13.92
C HIS A 5 -7.29 -2.06 -13.50
N PHE A 6 -6.65 -2.57 -12.46
CA PHE A 6 -5.37 -2.07 -11.96
C PHE A 6 -4.29 -3.12 -12.20
N SER A 7 -3.16 -2.69 -12.74
CA SER A 7 -1.96 -3.52 -12.83
C SER A 7 -1.28 -3.65 -11.45
N GLY A 8 -0.40 -4.64 -11.30
CA GLY A 8 0.43 -4.76 -10.10
C GLY A 8 1.31 -3.53 -9.88
N LYS A 9 1.74 -2.85 -10.95
CA LYS A 9 2.50 -1.60 -10.86
C LYS A 9 1.65 -0.44 -10.34
N ASP A 10 0.39 -0.34 -10.75
CA ASP A 10 -0.53 0.69 -10.26
C ASP A 10 -0.76 0.56 -8.75
N ILE A 11 -0.90 -0.68 -8.27
CA ILE A 11 -1.04 -0.97 -6.84
C ILE A 11 0.22 -0.58 -6.07
N LEU A 12 1.41 -0.90 -6.60
CA LEU A 12 2.69 -0.53 -5.97
C LEU A 12 2.93 0.99 -5.98
N GLU A 13 2.54 1.69 -7.04
CA GLU A 13 2.60 3.16 -7.08
C GLU A 13 1.66 3.79 -6.05
N MET A 14 0.45 3.25 -5.92
CA MET A 14 -0.48 3.68 -4.88
C MET A 14 0.09 3.44 -3.48
N ALA A 15 0.70 2.27 -3.23
CA ALA A 15 1.33 1.96 -1.95
C ALA A 15 2.45 2.96 -1.63
N ILE A 16 3.35 3.23 -2.57
CA ILE A 16 4.44 4.22 -2.37
C ILE A 16 3.88 5.60 -2.00
N ARG A 17 2.83 6.06 -2.69
CA ARG A 17 2.18 7.36 -2.38
C ARG A 17 1.55 7.39 -0.98
N ILE A 18 0.98 6.27 -0.54
CA ILE A 18 0.45 6.14 0.82
C ILE A 18 1.60 6.32 1.84
N GLU A 19 2.75 5.70 1.61
CA GLU A 19 3.89 5.82 2.51
C GLU A 19 4.53 7.21 2.47
N GLU A 20 4.61 7.86 1.31
CA GLU A 20 5.04 9.26 1.21
C GLU A 20 4.16 10.19 2.04
N ASN A 21 2.84 9.97 2.00
CA ASN A 21 1.89 10.70 2.85
C ASN A 21 2.08 10.35 4.32
N GLY A 22 2.36 9.08 4.65
CA GLY A 22 2.68 8.62 6.00
C GLY A 22 3.90 9.34 6.59
N ILE A 23 4.99 9.48 5.81
CA ILE A 23 6.19 10.24 6.20
C ILE A 23 5.81 11.68 6.55
N GLN A 24 5.06 12.36 5.68
CA GLN A 24 4.64 13.74 5.91
C GLN A 24 3.77 13.86 7.15
N PHE A 25 2.81 12.95 7.33
CA PHE A 25 1.91 12.91 8.47
C PHE A 25 2.67 12.73 9.78
N TYR A 26 3.51 11.70 9.88
CA TYR A 26 4.24 11.41 11.11
C TYR A 26 5.30 12.47 11.43
N THR A 27 5.97 13.04 10.43
CA THR A 27 6.90 14.15 10.65
C THR A 27 6.19 15.39 11.24
N GLN A 28 5.01 15.71 10.72
CA GLN A 28 4.18 16.81 11.23
C GLN A 28 3.63 16.52 12.62
N ALA A 29 3.14 15.30 12.86
CA ALA A 29 2.64 14.86 14.17
C ALA A 29 3.73 14.91 15.25
N GLY A 30 4.96 14.46 14.91
CA GLY A 30 6.12 14.56 15.79
C GLY A 30 6.48 16.00 16.12
N SER A 31 6.44 16.89 15.12
CA SER A 31 6.72 18.32 15.29
C SER A 31 5.66 19.06 16.13
N ALA A 32 4.40 18.63 16.05
CA ALA A 32 3.29 19.20 16.81
C ALA A 32 3.14 18.61 18.23
N SER A 33 3.81 17.50 18.53
CA SER A 33 3.72 16.81 19.82
C SER A 33 4.44 17.59 20.93
N LYS A 34 3.77 17.75 22.08
CA LYS A 34 4.36 18.29 23.32
C LYS A 34 5.04 17.22 24.18
N SER A 35 4.82 15.94 23.86
CA SER A 35 5.43 14.80 24.57
C SER A 35 6.63 14.32 23.78
N GLU A 36 7.81 14.29 24.42
CA GLU A 36 9.03 13.80 23.76
C GLU A 36 8.89 12.34 23.35
N ARG A 37 8.27 11.50 24.20
CA ARG A 37 8.02 10.09 23.88
C ARG A 37 7.16 9.91 22.63
N LEU A 38 6.11 10.73 22.47
CA LEU A 38 5.27 10.66 21.26
C LEU A 38 6.00 11.21 20.03
N LYS A 39 6.83 12.24 20.20
CA LYS A 39 7.66 12.77 19.12
C LYS A 39 8.65 11.71 18.63
N GLU A 40 9.33 11.02 19.54
CA GLU A 40 10.23 9.90 19.21
C GLU A 40 9.48 8.79 18.46
N LEU A 41 8.30 8.40 18.93
CA LEU A 41 7.46 7.39 18.27
C LEU A 41 7.09 7.82 16.83
N PHE A 42 6.63 9.05 16.64
CA PHE A 42 6.25 9.52 15.30
C PHE A 42 7.46 9.62 14.36
N LEU A 43 8.61 10.10 14.85
CA LEU A 43 9.82 10.14 14.02
C LEU A 43 10.33 8.74 13.66
N PHE A 44 10.20 7.78 14.58
CA PHE A 44 10.46 6.38 14.30
C PHE A 44 9.54 5.86 13.19
N LEU A 45 8.22 6.07 13.29
CA LEU A 45 7.27 5.64 12.26
C LEU A 45 7.54 6.28 10.90
N ALA A 46 7.90 7.57 10.85
CA ALA A 46 8.30 8.22 9.60
C ALA A 46 9.54 7.57 8.97
N GLU A 47 10.44 6.99 9.77
CA GLU A 47 11.61 6.25 9.28
C GLU A 47 11.24 4.82 8.84
N GLU A 48 10.24 4.18 9.47
CA GLU A 48 9.67 2.91 8.97
C GLU A 48 9.13 3.08 7.55
N GLU A 49 8.36 4.14 7.30
CA GLU A 49 7.74 4.35 5.99
C GLU A 49 8.76 4.51 4.86
N LYS A 50 9.93 5.10 5.13
CA LYS A 50 11.03 5.15 4.15
C LYS A 50 11.53 3.75 3.78
N ARG A 51 11.57 2.83 4.75
CA ARG A 51 11.96 1.44 4.49
C ARG A 51 10.89 0.68 3.72
N HIS A 52 9.62 0.95 4.01
CA HIS A 52 8.50 0.41 3.22
C HIS A 52 8.56 0.89 1.77
N ILE A 53 8.81 2.18 1.52
CA ILE A 53 9.02 2.71 0.15
C ILE A 53 10.17 1.97 -0.54
N ALA A 54 11.33 1.83 0.11
CA ALA A 54 12.46 1.13 -0.49
C ALA A 54 12.11 -0.32 -0.88
N TYR A 55 11.33 -1.01 -0.03
CA TYR A 55 10.84 -2.36 -0.31
C TYR A 55 9.86 -2.40 -1.49
N PHE A 56 8.89 -1.49 -1.54
CA PHE A 56 7.95 -1.42 -2.67
C PHE A 56 8.63 -1.05 -3.98
N GLU A 57 9.61 -0.15 -3.96
CA GLU A 57 10.43 0.15 -5.13
C GLU A 57 11.21 -1.07 -5.61
N GLU A 58 11.72 -1.87 -4.69
CA GLU A 58 12.40 -3.12 -5.03
C GLU A 58 11.46 -4.11 -5.70
N ILE A 59 10.26 -4.32 -5.16
CA ILE A 59 9.25 -5.17 -5.79
C ILE A 59 8.88 -4.62 -7.17
N ARG A 60 8.66 -3.31 -7.29
CA ARG A 60 8.30 -2.65 -8.55
C ARG A 60 9.35 -2.84 -9.64
N ARG A 61 10.63 -2.94 -9.29
CA ARG A 61 11.72 -3.24 -10.24
C ARG A 61 11.68 -4.67 -10.78
N HIS A 62 11.16 -5.62 -9.99
CA HIS A 62 11.19 -7.05 -10.32
C HIS A 62 9.86 -7.59 -10.88
N ILE A 63 8.77 -6.85 -10.75
CA ILE A 63 7.49 -7.23 -11.35
C ILE A 63 7.51 -6.97 -12.87
N LYS A 64 7.27 -8.01 -13.67
CA LYS A 64 6.96 -7.84 -15.09
C LYS A 64 5.54 -7.29 -15.19
N ASP A 65 5.25 -6.48 -16.22
CA ASP A 65 3.87 -6.10 -16.56
C ASP A 65 3.13 -7.34 -17.07
N ASP A 66 2.91 -8.29 -16.19
CA ASP A 66 1.86 -9.27 -16.40
C ASP A 66 0.59 -8.52 -16.02
N THR A 67 0.02 -7.84 -17.02
CA THR A 67 -1.43 -7.59 -17.03
C THR A 67 -2.08 -8.87 -16.53
N LEU A 68 -2.66 -8.82 -15.34
CA LEU A 68 -3.55 -9.87 -14.87
C LEU A 68 -4.77 -9.83 -15.80
N THR A 69 -4.66 -10.44 -16.97
CA THR A 69 -5.79 -10.92 -17.77
C THR A 69 -6.31 -12.24 -17.22
N GLY A 70 -5.95 -12.56 -15.97
CA GLY A 70 -6.67 -13.55 -15.18
C GLY A 70 -8.05 -13.00 -14.92
N VAL A 71 -9.01 -13.46 -15.70
CA VAL A 71 -10.45 -13.29 -15.49
C VAL A 71 -10.75 -13.56 -14.01
N PHE A 72 -10.81 -12.51 -13.18
CA PHE A 72 -11.57 -12.51 -11.94
C PHE A 72 -13.05 -12.34 -12.30
N GLY A 73 -13.54 -13.18 -13.20
CA GLY A 73 -14.95 -13.52 -13.24
C GLY A 73 -15.21 -14.31 -11.97
N PRO A 74 -16.32 -14.05 -11.26
CA PRO A 74 -16.66 -14.89 -10.13
C PRO A 74 -16.91 -16.29 -10.69
N ASN A 75 -16.03 -17.25 -10.38
CA ASN A 75 -16.35 -18.67 -10.47
C ASN A 75 -17.41 -18.93 -9.40
N ILE A 76 -18.66 -18.57 -9.70
CA ILE A 76 -19.84 -19.12 -9.05
C ILE A 76 -20.28 -20.31 -9.90
N GLU A 77 -19.41 -21.31 -10.02
CA GLU A 77 -19.85 -22.66 -10.36
C GLU A 77 -20.05 -23.40 -9.03
N GLU A 78 -21.33 -23.49 -8.69
CA GLU A 78 -21.96 -24.50 -7.83
C GLU A 78 -21.49 -24.61 -6.38
N ALA A 79 -22.04 -23.74 -5.52
CA ALA A 79 -22.39 -24.18 -4.17
C ALA A 79 -23.70 -24.96 -4.28
N PRO A 80 -23.73 -26.30 -4.09
CA PRO A 80 -24.99 -27.03 -4.03
C PRO A 80 -25.80 -26.46 -2.85
N LEU A 81 -27.08 -26.15 -3.12
CA LEU A 81 -28.03 -25.74 -2.10
C LEU A 81 -28.03 -26.77 -0.96
N TYR A 82 -27.57 -26.37 0.23
CA TYR A 82 -28.00 -27.03 1.46
C TYR A 82 -29.39 -26.49 1.80
N ILE A 83 -30.39 -27.31 1.51
CA ILE A 83 -31.70 -27.29 2.20
C ILE A 83 -31.51 -27.98 3.55
#